data_AF-A0A4Q3ABQ2-F1
#
_entry.id   AF-A0A4Q3ABQ2-F1
#
_cell.length_a   1.000
_cell.length_b   1.000
_cell.length_c   1.000
_cell.angle_alpha   90.00
_cell.angle_beta   90.00
_cell.angle_gamma   90.00
#
_symmetry.space_group_name_H-M   'P 1'
#
loop_
_entity.id
_entity.type
_entity.pdbx_description
1 polymer ?
#
loop_
_entity_poly.entity_id
_entity_poly.type
_entity_poly.pdbx_seq_one_letter_code
_entity_poly.pdbx_strand_id
1 'polypeptide(L)'
;MLPWVNLGEWPTWLKVREVERRYAQSSGGPVRFLSEMTIRTRDNGWSERPVAVFWQQNRVREEYSNYFGLLDQAGGVMITNAKSVAEGAWNGMMHPVTGEVVFSRYRHDYRSSEDGTVNVDGGRDYFKHRCVPGATNVFIKFIDGRARVFNPAELTRAEIDEIMAGRV
;
A
#
# COMPACT_ATOMS: atom_id res chain seq x y z
N MET A 1 17.26 13.11 6.32
CA MET A 1 17.13 12.11 5.24
C MET A 1 15.67 12.06 4.84
N LEU A 2 15.33 11.90 3.55
CA LEU A 2 13.93 11.80 3.14
C LEU A 2 13.42 10.38 3.42
N PRO A 3 12.25 10.21 4.05
CA PRO A 3 11.69 8.89 4.31
C PRO A 3 11.35 8.18 3.00
N TRP A 4 11.56 6.86 2.96
CA TRP A 4 11.15 6.02 1.85
C TRP A 4 10.34 4.83 2.37
N VAL A 5 9.32 4.42 1.62
CA VAL A 5 8.41 3.35 2.04
C VAL A 5 8.88 2.02 1.48
N ASN A 6 9.09 1.04 2.36
CA ASN A 6 9.40 -0.32 1.95
C ASN A 6 8.14 -1.00 1.40
N LEU A 7 7.95 -0.92 0.09
CA LEU A 7 6.84 -1.56 -0.63
C LEU A 7 7.03 -3.07 -0.82
N GLY A 8 8.17 -3.63 -0.41
CA GLY A 8 8.47 -5.04 -0.55
C GLY A 8 8.79 -5.46 -1.98
N GLU A 9 9.02 -6.75 -2.13
CA GLU A 9 9.44 -7.36 -3.39
C GLU A 9 8.29 -7.50 -4.38
N TRP A 10 8.64 -7.72 -5.64
CA TRP A 10 7.67 -8.02 -6.67
C TRP A 10 7.09 -9.43 -6.51
N PRO A 11 5.81 -9.62 -6.82
CA PRO A 11 5.19 -10.95 -6.84
C PRO A 11 5.89 -11.85 -7.85
N THR A 12 6.34 -13.03 -7.41
CA THR A 12 6.99 -14.03 -8.27
C THR A 12 6.00 -14.75 -9.19
N TRP A 13 4.71 -14.73 -8.83
CA TRP A 13 3.63 -15.38 -9.57
C TRP A 13 3.11 -14.54 -10.76
N LEU A 14 3.51 -13.27 -10.85
CA LEU A 14 2.98 -12.33 -11.85
C LEU A 14 4.09 -11.70 -12.68
N LYS A 15 3.90 -11.67 -14.01
CA LYS A 15 4.77 -10.91 -14.93
C LYS A 15 4.42 -9.42 -14.87
N VAL A 16 4.79 -8.74 -13.78
CA VAL A 16 4.42 -7.35 -13.48
C VAL A 16 4.61 -6.39 -14.66
N ARG A 17 5.78 -6.41 -15.30
CA ARG A 17 6.08 -5.53 -16.46
C ARG A 17 5.16 -5.75 -17.65
N GLU A 18 4.77 -7.00 -17.89
CA GLU A 18 3.86 -7.33 -18.98
C GLU A 18 2.43 -6.83 -18.68
N VAL A 19 2.01 -6.87 -17.41
CA VAL A 19 0.74 -6.27 -16.97
C VAL A 19 0.78 -4.76 -17.17
N GLU A 20 1.80 -4.07 -16.65
CA GLU A 20 1.95 -2.62 -16.83
C GLU A 20 1.87 -2.24 -18.32
N ARG A 21 2.63 -2.93 -19.17
CA ARG A 21 2.64 -2.70 -20.62
C ARG A 21 1.27 -2.87 -21.26
N ARG A 22 0.58 -3.99 -20.97
CA ARG A 22 -0.74 -4.29 -21.56
C ARG A 22 -1.79 -3.26 -21.15
N TYR A 23 -1.90 -2.97 -19.86
CA TYR A 23 -2.90 -2.03 -19.37
C TYR A 23 -2.57 -0.58 -19.76
N ALA A 24 -1.30 -0.23 -19.91
CA ALA A 24 -0.92 1.08 -20.45
C ALA A 24 -1.36 1.25 -21.91
N GLN A 25 -1.22 0.21 -22.73
CA GLN A 25 -1.71 0.21 -24.11
C GLN A 25 -3.24 0.34 -24.17
N SER A 26 -3.97 -0.38 -23.32
CA SER A 26 -5.44 -0.34 -23.29
C SER A 26 -6.01 0.96 -22.73
N SER A 27 -5.36 1.57 -21.73
CA SER A 27 -5.83 2.80 -21.08
C SER A 27 -5.32 4.08 -21.76
N GLY A 28 -4.34 3.99 -22.66
CA GLY A 28 -3.71 5.15 -23.29
C GLY A 28 -2.91 6.02 -22.32
N GLY A 29 -2.42 5.45 -21.22
CA GLY A 29 -1.68 6.17 -20.18
C GLY A 29 -0.78 5.26 -19.34
N PRO A 30 0.08 5.82 -18.48
CA PRO A 30 0.98 5.02 -17.66
C PRO A 30 0.21 4.17 -16.63
N VAL A 31 0.70 2.94 -16.45
CA VAL A 31 0.28 1.99 -15.43
C VAL A 31 1.50 1.57 -14.63
N ARG A 32 1.35 1.49 -13.31
CA ARG A 32 2.43 1.20 -12.37
C ARG A 32 1.99 0.18 -11.34
N PHE A 33 2.82 -0.82 -11.11
CA PHE A 33 2.71 -1.67 -9.93
C PHE A 33 3.04 -0.87 -8.67
N LEU A 34 2.24 -1.06 -7.61
CA LEU A 34 2.47 -0.46 -6.32
C LEU A 34 3.14 -1.46 -5.37
N SER A 35 2.40 -2.50 -5.00
CA SER A 35 2.84 -3.58 -4.12
C SER A 35 1.76 -4.66 -4.08
N GLU A 36 2.06 -5.77 -3.42
CA GLU A 36 1.08 -6.72 -2.92
C GLU A 36 0.44 -6.20 -1.63
N MET A 37 -0.87 -5.93 -1.63
CA MET A 37 -1.56 -5.36 -0.46
C MET A 37 -2.93 -6.00 -0.24
N THR A 38 -3.43 -5.88 0.99
CA THR A 38 -4.82 -6.18 1.29
C THR A 38 -5.76 -5.16 0.65
N ILE A 39 -6.93 -5.64 0.24
CA ILE A 39 -8.06 -4.81 -0.22
C ILE A 39 -9.29 -5.07 0.64
N ARG A 40 -10.18 -4.07 0.72
CA ARG A 40 -11.47 -4.21 1.40
C ARG A 40 -12.32 -5.29 0.70
N THR A 41 -12.84 -6.25 1.46
CA THR A 41 -13.74 -7.30 0.96
C THR A 41 -15.19 -6.82 0.91
N ARG A 42 -16.08 -7.60 0.29
CA ARG A 42 -17.52 -7.28 0.22
C ARG A 42 -18.17 -7.23 1.61
N ASP A 43 -17.66 -8.01 2.55
CA ASP A 43 -18.15 -8.07 3.94
C ASP A 43 -17.52 -6.99 4.84
N ASN A 44 -16.92 -5.96 4.22
CA ASN A 44 -16.27 -4.83 4.88
C ASN A 44 -15.05 -5.18 5.75
N GLY A 45 -14.51 -6.39 5.60
CA GLY A 45 -13.23 -6.81 6.16
C GLY A 45 -12.06 -6.51 5.22
N TRP A 46 -10.88 -7.05 5.54
CA TRP A 46 -9.68 -6.94 4.74
C TRP A 46 -9.28 -8.31 4.20
N SER A 47 -8.80 -8.36 2.95
CA SER A 47 -8.36 -9.63 2.35
C SER A 47 -7.12 -10.14 3.08
N GLU A 48 -7.17 -11.41 3.50
CA GLU A 48 -6.01 -12.06 4.13
C GLU A 48 -4.93 -12.41 3.11
N ARG A 49 -5.33 -12.69 1.86
CA ARG A 49 -4.39 -12.91 0.75
C ARG A 49 -4.01 -11.58 0.11
N PRO A 50 -2.72 -11.38 -0.21
CA PRO A 50 -2.28 -10.21 -0.94
C PRO A 50 -2.89 -10.15 -2.34
N VAL A 51 -3.16 -8.93 -2.79
CA VAL A 51 -3.54 -8.62 -4.16
C VAL A 51 -2.42 -7.80 -4.77
N ALA A 52 -1.96 -8.14 -5.99
CA ALA A 52 -1.00 -7.31 -6.71
C ALA A 52 -1.71 -6.03 -7.19
N VAL A 53 -1.42 -4.91 -6.54
CA VAL A 53 -2.10 -3.62 -6.76
C VAL A 53 -1.35 -2.80 -7.80
N PHE A 54 -2.13 -2.24 -8.73
CA PHE A 54 -1.66 -1.36 -9.77
C PHE A 54 -2.43 -0.04 -9.72
N TRP A 55 -1.75 1.03 -10.13
CA TRP A 55 -2.36 2.32 -10.40
C TRP A 55 -2.25 2.65 -11.88
N GLN A 56 -3.30 3.24 -12.44
CA GLN A 56 -3.35 3.73 -13.81
C GLN A 56 -3.72 5.22 -13.82
N GLN A 57 -3.06 6.02 -14.65
CA GLN A 57 -3.40 7.44 -14.79
C GLN A 57 -4.76 7.62 -15.45
N ASN A 58 -4.99 6.89 -16.54
CA ASN A 58 -6.21 6.96 -17.33
C ASN A 58 -7.10 5.78 -16.98
N ARG A 59 -8.40 6.03 -16.87
CA ARG A 59 -9.40 4.98 -16.66
C ARG A 59 -10.04 4.64 -17.98
N VAL A 60 -10.15 3.35 -18.29
CA VAL A 60 -10.83 2.87 -19.51
C VAL A 60 -12.33 3.20 -19.49
N ARG A 61 -12.90 3.31 -18.29
CA ARG A 61 -14.30 3.73 -18.04
C ARG A 61 -14.32 4.67 -16.84
N GLU A 62 -15.23 5.64 -16.87
CA GLU A 62 -15.25 6.74 -15.88
C GLU A 62 -15.53 6.24 -14.46
N GLU A 63 -16.42 5.26 -14.34
CA GLU A 63 -16.86 4.61 -13.09
C GLU A 63 -15.80 3.71 -12.45
N TYR A 64 -14.71 3.40 -13.15
CA TYR A 64 -13.63 2.59 -12.59
C TYR A 64 -12.77 3.40 -11.62
N SER A 65 -11.99 2.70 -10.81
CA SER A 65 -10.96 3.31 -10.00
C SER A 65 -9.68 3.49 -10.81
N ASN A 66 -8.84 4.43 -10.40
CA ASN A 66 -7.43 4.46 -10.84
C ASN A 66 -6.61 3.33 -10.23
N TYR A 67 -7.14 2.62 -9.23
CA TYR A 67 -6.50 1.47 -8.59
C TYR A 67 -7.24 0.17 -8.95
N PHE A 68 -6.50 -0.80 -9.50
CA PHE A 68 -7.00 -2.14 -9.75
C PHE A 68 -6.03 -3.17 -9.17
N GLY A 69 -6.56 -4.37 -8.90
CA GLY A 69 -5.80 -5.47 -8.32
C GLY A 69 -5.87 -6.70 -9.19
N LEU A 70 -4.79 -7.48 -9.20
CA LEU A 70 -4.75 -8.83 -9.72
C LEU A 70 -4.54 -9.82 -8.57
N LEU A 71 -5.30 -10.91 -8.57
CA LEU A 71 -5.18 -11.96 -7.57
C LEU A 71 -5.28 -13.33 -8.23
N ASP A 72 -4.52 -14.30 -7.72
CA ASP A 72 -4.67 -15.70 -8.10
C ASP A 72 -5.83 -16.31 -7.31
N GLN A 73 -6.84 -16.78 -8.04
CA GLN A 73 -7.99 -17.47 -7.48
C GLN A 73 -8.28 -18.72 -8.31
N ALA A 74 -8.18 -19.88 -7.64
CA ALA A 74 -8.43 -21.20 -8.23
C ALA A 74 -7.59 -21.49 -9.49
N GLY A 75 -6.34 -21.02 -9.55
CA GLY A 75 -5.43 -21.25 -10.66
C GLY A 75 -5.63 -20.30 -11.84
N GLY A 76 -6.46 -19.25 -11.67
CA GLY A 76 -6.69 -18.21 -12.64
C GLY A 76 -6.39 -16.83 -12.06
N VAL A 77 -5.86 -15.94 -12.90
CA VAL A 77 -5.67 -14.53 -12.54
C VAL A 77 -7.00 -13.80 -12.71
N MET A 78 -7.50 -13.24 -11.62
CA MET A 78 -8.72 -12.42 -11.58
C MET A 78 -8.36 -10.95 -11.41
N ILE A 79 -9.17 -10.07 -12.00
CA ILE A 79 -9.10 -8.62 -11.81
C ILE A 79 -10.15 -8.16 -10.80
N THR A 80 -9.76 -7.22 -9.92
CA THR A 80 -10.64 -6.63 -8.92
C THR A 80 -10.39 -5.12 -8.76
N ASN A 81 -11.31 -4.43 -8.11
CA ASN A 81 -11.14 -3.03 -7.71
C ASN A 81 -10.23 -2.97 -6.47
N ALA A 82 -9.20 -2.11 -6.52
CA ALA A 82 -8.25 -1.91 -5.42
C ALA A 82 -8.28 -0.49 -4.83
N LYS A 83 -9.36 0.27 -5.04
CA LYS A 83 -9.54 1.65 -4.53
C LYS A 83 -9.26 1.77 -3.02
N SER A 84 -9.66 0.77 -2.25
CA SER A 84 -9.52 0.75 -0.79
C SER A 84 -8.08 0.85 -0.29
N VAL A 85 -7.08 0.56 -1.13
CA VAL A 85 -5.66 0.77 -0.80
C VAL A 85 -5.34 2.24 -0.52
N ALA A 86 -6.02 3.15 -1.23
CA ALA A 86 -5.85 4.59 -1.11
C ALA A 86 -6.82 5.24 -0.11
N GLU A 87 -7.74 4.46 0.49
CA GLU A 87 -8.68 4.95 1.50
C GLU A 87 -7.98 5.05 2.87
N GLY A 88 -8.14 6.21 3.52
CA GLY A 88 -7.48 6.53 4.78
C GLY A 88 -5.95 6.42 4.72
N ALA A 89 -5.34 6.04 5.83
CA ALA A 89 -3.90 5.82 5.92
C ALA A 89 -3.54 4.45 6.51
N TRP A 90 -2.39 3.94 6.08
CA TRP A 90 -1.74 2.78 6.68
C TRP A 90 -0.86 3.22 7.84
N ASN A 91 -0.76 2.40 8.88
CA ASN A 91 0.20 2.61 9.95
C ASN A 91 1.55 1.98 9.57
N GLY A 92 2.63 2.69 9.84
CA GLY A 92 3.99 2.21 9.64
C GLY A 92 4.92 2.69 10.73
N MET A 93 6.12 2.14 10.77
CA MET A 93 7.19 2.57 11.65
C MET A 93 8.37 3.05 10.81
N MET A 94 8.87 4.24 11.12
CA MET A 94 10.06 4.81 10.46
C MET A 94 11.32 4.53 11.28
N HIS A 95 12.34 4.00 10.62
CA HIS A 95 13.64 3.76 11.20
C HIS A 95 14.37 5.08 11.48
N PRO A 96 14.89 5.30 12.70
CA PRO A 96 15.43 6.61 13.12
C PRO A 96 16.70 7.04 12.37
N VAL A 97 17.51 6.09 11.93
CA VAL A 97 18.77 6.35 11.21
C VAL A 97 18.60 6.36 9.68
N THR A 98 18.03 5.29 9.12
CA THR A 98 17.91 5.11 7.65
C THR A 98 16.70 5.80 7.02
N GLY A 99 15.71 6.24 7.80
CA GLY A 99 14.45 6.78 7.27
C GLY A 99 13.59 5.76 6.52
N GLU A 100 13.93 4.47 6.57
CA GLU A 100 13.09 3.41 6.01
C GLU A 100 11.76 3.33 6.77
N VAL A 101 10.65 3.36 6.04
CA VAL A 101 9.32 3.16 6.59
C VAL A 101 8.86 1.74 6.31
N VAL A 102 8.72 0.97 7.38
CA VAL A 102 8.23 -0.41 7.35
C VAL A 102 6.74 -0.39 7.67
N PHE A 103 5.95 -1.10 6.88
CA PHE A 103 4.54 -1.33 7.17
C PHE A 103 4.14 -2.73 6.72
N SER A 104 3.10 -3.27 7.37
CA SER A 104 2.52 -4.55 7.01
C SER A 104 1.43 -4.34 5.95
N ARG A 105 1.49 -5.11 4.86
CA ARG A 105 0.67 -4.90 3.67
C ARG A 105 -0.64 -5.70 3.71
N TYR A 106 -0.71 -6.76 4.50
CA TYR A 106 -1.89 -7.60 4.72
C TYR A 106 -1.78 -8.32 6.08
N ARG A 107 -2.85 -8.99 6.51
CA ARG A 107 -2.87 -9.70 7.79
C ARG A 107 -1.77 -10.77 7.83
N HIS A 108 -1.00 -10.83 8.93
CA HIS A 108 0.13 -11.75 9.10
C HIS A 108 1.33 -11.53 8.14
N ASP A 109 1.41 -10.36 7.48
CA ASP A 109 2.60 -9.91 6.74
C ASP A 109 3.60 -9.29 7.73
N TYR A 110 4.35 -10.15 8.44
CA TYR A 110 5.46 -9.72 9.31
C TYR A 110 6.59 -9.18 8.45
N ARG A 111 6.91 -7.89 8.64
CA ARG A 111 7.93 -7.19 7.85
C ARG A 111 8.94 -6.51 8.75
N SER A 112 10.16 -6.38 8.24
CA SER A 112 11.31 -5.82 8.94
C SER A 112 12.00 -4.77 8.09
N SER A 113 12.66 -3.82 8.74
CA SER A 113 13.69 -2.98 8.11
C SER A 113 14.84 -3.85 7.62
N GLU A 114 15.67 -3.29 6.75
CA GLU A 114 16.83 -3.98 6.17
C GLU A 114 17.77 -4.58 7.25
N ASP A 115 17.97 -3.85 8.35
CA ASP A 115 18.79 -4.28 9.49
C ASP A 115 18.02 -5.13 10.54
N GLY A 116 16.73 -5.34 10.33
CA GLY A 116 15.87 -6.13 11.21
C GLY A 116 15.40 -5.43 12.49
N THR A 117 15.74 -4.17 12.71
CA THR A 117 15.52 -3.48 14.00
C THR A 117 14.17 -2.78 14.15
N VAL A 118 13.45 -2.59 13.04
CA VAL A 118 12.07 -2.08 13.00
C VAL A 118 11.20 -3.16 12.35
N ASN A 119 10.22 -3.67 13.09
CA ASN A 119 9.32 -4.71 12.61
C ASN A 119 7.85 -4.29 12.74
N VAL A 120 7.02 -4.65 11.76
CA VAL A 120 5.58 -4.37 11.72
C VAL A 120 4.80 -5.59 11.22
N ASP A 121 3.63 -5.86 11.81
CA ASP A 121 2.69 -6.91 11.41
C ASP A 121 1.23 -6.44 11.57
N GLY A 122 0.34 -6.92 10.69
CA GLY A 122 -1.11 -6.85 10.84
C GLY A 122 -1.93 -6.23 9.72
N GLY A 123 -1.29 -5.75 8.65
CA GLY A 123 -1.98 -5.13 7.54
C GLY A 123 -2.87 -3.96 7.96
N ARG A 124 -4.14 -4.04 7.59
CA ARG A 124 -5.19 -3.08 7.99
C ARG A 124 -6.06 -3.57 9.16
N ASP A 125 -5.89 -4.81 9.60
CA ASP A 125 -6.68 -5.42 10.66
C ASP A 125 -6.19 -5.03 12.05
N TYR A 126 -4.88 -4.93 12.22
CA TYR A 126 -4.24 -4.51 13.45
C TYR A 126 -2.86 -3.91 13.16
N PHE A 127 -2.28 -3.25 14.14
CA PHE A 127 -0.93 -2.69 14.04
C PHE A 127 -0.09 -3.17 15.22
N LYS A 128 0.74 -4.19 14.99
CA LYS A 128 1.73 -4.69 15.95
C LYS A 128 3.11 -4.32 15.46
N HIS A 129 3.97 -3.87 16.37
CA HIS A 129 5.33 -3.52 16.03
C HIS A 129 6.31 -3.80 17.17
N ARG A 130 7.57 -4.02 16.82
CA ARG A 130 8.72 -4.06 17.73
C ARG A 130 9.82 -3.22 17.08
N CYS A 131 10.34 -2.24 17.79
CA CYS A 131 11.25 -1.27 17.20
C CYS A 131 12.34 -0.83 18.18
N VAL A 132 13.48 -0.43 17.63
CA VAL A 132 14.55 0.26 18.38
C VAL A 132 14.08 1.61 18.93
N PRO A 133 14.71 2.11 20.01
CA PRO A 133 14.46 3.45 20.53
C PRO A 133 14.59 4.52 19.44
N GLY A 134 13.67 5.48 19.44
CA GLY A 134 13.65 6.57 18.47
C GLY A 134 12.92 6.27 17.16
N ALA A 135 12.53 5.03 16.88
CA ALA A 135 11.61 4.74 15.77
C ALA A 135 10.26 5.45 15.98
N THR A 136 9.73 6.05 14.92
CA THR A 136 8.50 6.86 14.99
C THR A 136 7.35 6.17 14.26
N ASN A 137 6.14 6.27 14.83
CA ASN A 137 4.92 5.88 14.12
C ASN A 137 4.65 6.91 13.02
N VAL A 138 4.28 6.45 11.83
CA VAL A 138 3.96 7.29 10.68
C VAL A 138 2.70 6.79 9.98
N PHE A 139 2.00 7.72 9.33
CA PHE A 139 0.93 7.39 8.41
C PHE A 139 1.45 7.33 6.98
N ILE A 140 1.02 6.31 6.24
CA ILE A 140 1.33 6.15 4.81
C ILE A 140 0.03 6.26 4.02
N LYS A 141 0.01 7.16 3.03
CA LYS A 141 -1.12 7.32 2.11
C LYS A 141 -0.69 7.10 0.67
N PHE A 142 -1.53 6.44 -0.10
CA PHE A 142 -1.32 6.23 -1.53
C PHE A 142 -2.10 7.26 -2.33
N ILE A 143 -1.39 8.19 -2.97
CA ILE A 143 -1.95 9.29 -3.77
C ILE A 143 -1.33 9.20 -5.16
N ASP A 144 -2.17 9.12 -6.19
CA ASP A 144 -1.75 9.01 -7.60
C ASP A 144 -0.69 7.92 -7.84
N GLY A 145 -0.89 6.75 -7.20
CA GLY A 145 0.00 5.61 -7.34
C GLY A 145 1.34 5.75 -6.62
N ARG A 146 1.47 6.70 -5.69
CA ARG A 146 2.69 6.94 -4.90
C ARG A 146 2.40 6.94 -3.41
N ALA A 147 3.30 6.31 -2.64
CA ALA A 147 3.25 6.39 -1.19
C ALA A 147 3.75 7.77 -0.72
N ARG A 148 3.02 8.37 0.22
CA ARG A 148 3.42 9.58 0.96
C ARG A 148 3.42 9.27 2.45
N VAL A 149 4.42 9.78 3.14
CA VAL A 149 4.64 9.55 4.57
C VAL A 149 4.28 10.82 5.33
N PHE A 150 3.54 10.67 6.41
CA PHE A 150 3.15 11.75 7.30
C PHE A 150 3.54 11.39 8.74
N ASN A 151 4.23 12.30 9.42
CA ASN A 151 4.55 12.14 10.83
C ASN A 151 3.41 12.71 11.68
N PRO A 152 2.61 11.89 12.39
CA PRO A 152 1.50 12.38 13.21
C PRO A 152 1.94 13.31 14.34
N ALA A 153 3.21 13.26 14.78
CA ALA A 153 3.73 14.19 15.78
C ALA A 153 3.93 15.62 15.25
N GLU A 154 3.95 15.79 13.93
CA GLU A 154 4.11 17.08 13.24
C GLU A 154 2.78 17.63 12.72
N LEU A 155 1.68 16.92 12.95
CA LEU A 155 0.35 17.25 12.44
C LEU A 155 -0.59 17.71 13.54
N THR A 156 -1.44 18.67 13.21
CA THR A 156 -2.62 19.01 14.01
C THR A 156 -3.66 17.89 13.95
N ARG A 157 -4.59 17.88 14.92
CA ARG A 157 -5.69 16.92 14.91
C ARG A 157 -6.55 17.03 13.65
N ALA A 158 -6.81 18.25 13.18
CA ALA A 158 -7.57 18.48 11.97
C ALA A 158 -6.87 17.87 10.74
N GLU A 159 -5.55 18.06 10.60
CA GLU A 159 -4.80 17.46 9.49
C GLU A 159 -4.81 15.92 9.55
N ILE A 160 -4.70 15.34 10.74
CA ILE A 160 -4.84 13.88 10.93
C ILE A 160 -6.23 13.43 10.47
N ASP A 161 -7.29 14.12 10.89
CA ASP A 161 -8.66 13.77 10.53
C ASP A 161 -8.90 13.91 9.01
N GLU A 162 -8.31 14.90 8.34
CA GLU A 162 -8.34 15.05 6.87
C GLU A 162 -7.59 13.91 6.17
N ILE A 163 -6.41 13.52 6.66
CA ILE A 163 -5.62 12.40 6.12
C ILE A 163 -6.42 11.10 6.22
N MET A 164 -6.97 10.82 7.41
CA MET A 164 -7.74 9.61 7.71
C MET A 164 -9.06 9.56 6.94
N ALA A 165 -9.68 10.71 6.68
CA ALA A 165 -10.87 10.82 5.84
C ALA A 165 -10.58 10.68 4.34
N GLY A 166 -9.31 10.59 3.92
CA GLY A 166 -8.95 10.46 2.52
C GLY A 166 -8.90 11.79 1.75
N ARG A 167 -8.97 12.95 2.43
CA ARG A 167 -9.15 14.28 1.80
C ARG A 167 -7.85 15.05 1.47
N VAL A 168 -6.70 14.50 1.85
CA VAL A 168 -5.34 15.05 1.59
C VAL A 168 -4.63 14.36 0.43
#